data_AF-A0A7S7TTJ2-F1
#
_entry.id   AF-A0A7S7TTJ2-F1
#
_cell.length_a   1.000
_cell.length_b   1.000
_cell.length_c   1.000
_cell.angle_alpha   90.00
_cell.angle_beta   90.00
_cell.angle_gamma   90.00
#
_symmetry.space_group_name_H-M   'P 1'
#
loop_
_entity.id
_entity.type
_entity.pdbx_description
1 polymer ?
#
loop_
_entity_poly.entity_id
_entity_poly.type
_entity_poly.pdbx_seq_one_letter_code
_entity_poly.pdbx_strand_id
1 'polypeptide(L)'
;MSSDPAADIVVALEIDDPALADRLATLLGGVAGLRLAAPGEQATATLVARNRETAGGSDFELTPRELDVLALLAEGASNKMIAQRLGISVHTAKFHVGSLLDKLDATGRTDAVAHAARRGVINL
;
A
#
# COMPACT_ATOMS: atom_id res chain seq x y z
N MET A 1 -23.25 -37.64 -13.69
CA MET A 1 -23.08 -36.66 -14.79
C MET A 1 -23.49 -35.31 -14.22
N SER A 2 -22.67 -34.31 -14.02
CA SER A 2 -21.22 -34.13 -14.10
C SER A 2 -20.90 -32.86 -13.29
N SER A 3 -19.69 -32.84 -12.74
CA SER A 3 -19.02 -31.81 -11.95
C SER A 3 -19.31 -30.35 -12.29
N ASP A 4 -19.33 -29.47 -11.28
CA ASP A 4 -18.40 -28.33 -11.29
C ASP A 4 -18.03 -27.86 -9.87
N PRO A 5 -17.08 -28.53 -9.19
CA PRO A 5 -16.44 -27.97 -8.00
C PRO A 5 -15.57 -26.79 -8.45
N ALA A 6 -15.93 -25.58 -7.99
CA ALA A 6 -15.12 -24.36 -8.02
C ALA A 6 -13.91 -24.43 -8.98
N ALA A 7 -14.13 -24.10 -10.26
CA ALA A 7 -13.15 -24.18 -11.33
C ALA A 7 -11.73 -23.89 -10.83
N ASP A 8 -10.87 -24.91 -10.83
CA ASP A 8 -9.49 -24.80 -10.36
C ASP A 8 -8.81 -23.63 -11.08
N ILE A 9 -8.51 -22.58 -10.34
CA ILE A 9 -7.84 -21.40 -10.88
C ILE A 9 -6.38 -21.79 -11.09
N VAL A 10 -6.02 -22.01 -12.36
CA VAL A 10 -4.63 -22.27 -12.74
C VAL A 10 -3.92 -20.94 -12.95
N VAL A 11 -2.84 -20.71 -12.21
CA VAL A 11 -2.11 -19.43 -12.25
C VAL A 11 -0.69 -19.60 -12.77
N ALA A 12 -0.31 -18.78 -13.74
CA ALA A 12 1.08 -18.56 -14.11
C ALA A 12 1.73 -17.48 -13.24
N LEU A 13 2.95 -17.75 -12.78
CA LEU A 13 3.86 -16.77 -12.17
C LEU A 13 5.16 -16.78 -12.97
N GLU A 14 5.60 -15.61 -13.42
CA GLU A 14 6.96 -15.42 -13.91
C GLU A 14 7.84 -14.93 -12.76
N ILE A 15 8.85 -15.75 -12.43
CA ILE A 15 9.75 -15.49 -11.31
C ILE A 15 11.15 -15.89 -11.78
N ASP A 16 12.11 -14.95 -11.71
CA ASP A 16 13.51 -15.21 -12.09
C ASP A 16 14.26 -16.06 -11.04
N ASP A 17 13.78 -16.08 -9.79
CA ASP A 17 14.34 -16.85 -8.67
C ASP A 17 13.65 -18.21 -8.48
N PRO A 18 14.34 -19.35 -8.75
CA PRO A 18 13.77 -20.68 -8.60
C PRO A 18 13.48 -21.07 -7.15
N ALA A 19 14.24 -20.56 -6.17
CA ALA A 19 14.01 -20.88 -4.77
C ALA A 19 12.72 -20.21 -4.24
N LEU A 20 12.38 -19.04 -4.78
CA LEU A 20 11.11 -18.38 -4.52
C LEU A 20 9.94 -19.12 -5.17
N ALA A 21 10.12 -19.61 -6.40
CA ALA A 21 9.11 -20.40 -7.10
C ALA A 21 8.71 -21.66 -6.30
N ASP A 22 9.69 -22.42 -5.79
CA ASP A 22 9.44 -23.61 -4.99
C ASP A 22 8.70 -23.30 -3.67
N ARG A 23 9.07 -22.20 -3.01
CA ARG A 23 8.39 -21.73 -1.79
C ARG A 23 6.93 -21.39 -2.07
N LEU A 24 6.65 -20.69 -3.16
CA LEU A 24 5.29 -20.32 -3.54
C LEU A 24 4.47 -21.54 -3.95
N ALA A 25 5.05 -22.49 -4.68
CA ALA A 25 4.39 -23.75 -5.00
C ALA A 25 3.96 -24.51 -3.73
N THR A 26 4.85 -24.55 -2.73
CA THR A 26 4.58 -25.19 -1.44
C THR A 26 3.46 -24.49 -0.67
N LEU A 27 3.49 -23.16 -0.60
CA LEU A 27 2.50 -22.36 0.14
C LEU A 27 1.12 -22.42 -0.53
N LEU A 28 1.08 -22.31 -1.85
CA LEU A 28 -0.18 -22.26 -2.62
C LEU A 28 -0.81 -23.64 -2.79
N GLY A 29 -0.05 -24.74 -2.68
CA GLY A 29 -0.59 -26.11 -2.73
C GLY A 29 -1.60 -26.45 -1.64
N GLY A 30 -1.69 -25.66 -0.56
CA GLY A 30 -2.69 -25.80 0.49
C GLY A 30 -4.00 -25.03 0.24
N VAL A 31 -4.08 -24.21 -0.80
CA VAL A 31 -5.24 -23.37 -1.10
C VAL A 31 -6.20 -24.13 -2.00
N ALA A 32 -7.37 -24.49 -1.48
CA ALA A 32 -8.40 -25.20 -2.24
C ALA A 32 -8.85 -24.37 -3.46
N GLY A 33 -8.86 -25.00 -4.64
CA GLY A 33 -9.28 -24.37 -5.91
C GLY A 33 -8.22 -23.48 -6.56
N LEU A 34 -6.96 -23.53 -6.09
CA LEU A 34 -5.85 -22.75 -6.65
C LEU A 34 -4.65 -23.65 -6.95
N ARG A 35 -4.09 -23.54 -8.16
CA ARG A 35 -2.90 -24.31 -8.56
C ARG A 35 -1.97 -23.48 -9.43
N LEU A 36 -0.67 -23.73 -9.31
CA LEU A 36 0.32 -23.18 -10.24
C LEU A 36 0.35 -23.94 -11.57
N ALA A 37 0.44 -23.19 -12.66
CA ALA A 37 0.62 -23.75 -14.00
C ALA A 37 1.97 -24.47 -14.09
N ALA A 38 1.98 -25.68 -14.66
CA ALA A 38 3.21 -26.38 -15.01
C ALA A 38 3.91 -25.69 -16.21
N PRO A 39 5.22 -25.92 -16.42
CA PRO A 39 5.91 -25.39 -17.59
C PRO A 39 5.22 -25.79 -18.91
N GLY A 40 4.81 -24.80 -19.70
CA GLY A 40 4.10 -25.02 -20.96
C GLY A 40 2.59 -25.25 -20.84
N GLU A 41 2.03 -25.21 -19.63
CA GLU A 41 0.59 -25.29 -19.40
C GLU A 41 -0.09 -23.92 -19.58
N GLN A 42 -1.29 -23.92 -20.18
CA GLN A 42 -2.11 -22.71 -20.30
C GLN A 42 -2.74 -22.38 -18.94
N ALA A 43 -2.39 -21.23 -18.38
CA ALA A 43 -2.99 -20.72 -17.16
C ALA A 43 -4.35 -20.05 -17.42
N THR A 44 -5.26 -20.16 -16.46
CA THR A 44 -6.56 -19.47 -16.47
C THR A 44 -6.45 -18.03 -15.97
N ALA A 45 -5.41 -17.73 -15.17
CA ALA A 45 -5.11 -16.40 -14.67
C ALA A 45 -3.59 -16.17 -14.56
N THR A 46 -3.17 -14.91 -14.54
CA THR A 46 -1.77 -14.53 -14.31
C THR A 46 -1.68 -13.67 -13.06
N LEU A 47 -0.84 -14.08 -12.10
CA LEU A 47 -0.56 -13.27 -10.91
C LEU A 47 0.59 -12.33 -11.22
N VAL A 48 0.26 -11.07 -11.48
CA VAL A 48 1.25 -10.00 -11.56
C VAL A 48 1.43 -9.43 -10.17
N ALA A 49 2.64 -9.52 -9.63
CA ALA A 49 3.02 -8.72 -8.47
C ALA A 49 2.94 -7.26 -8.89
N ARG A 50 1.79 -6.64 -8.66
CA ARG A 50 1.71 -5.18 -8.60
C ARG A 50 2.64 -4.84 -7.44
N ASN A 51 3.74 -4.16 -7.73
CA ASN A 51 4.44 -3.43 -6.68
C ASN A 51 3.33 -2.69 -5.92
N ARG A 52 3.34 -2.73 -4.58
CA ARG A 52 2.33 -2.04 -3.77
C ARG A 52 2.58 -0.52 -3.80
N GLU A 53 2.82 -0.02 -4.99
CA GLU A 53 2.82 1.36 -5.42
C GLU A 53 1.58 1.46 -6.33
N THR A 54 0.50 2.07 -5.82
CA THR A 54 -0.67 2.57 -6.58
C THR A 54 -1.80 1.62 -7.02
N ALA A 55 -1.96 0.43 -6.41
CA ALA A 55 -3.25 -0.28 -6.46
C ALA A 55 -4.21 0.25 -5.38
N GLY A 56 -4.68 1.49 -5.55
CA GLY A 56 -5.58 2.15 -4.61
C GLY A 56 -5.96 3.54 -5.09
N GLY A 57 -6.62 3.62 -6.25
CA GLY A 57 -7.35 4.82 -6.65
C GLY A 57 -8.41 5.18 -5.61
N SER A 58 -8.00 6.00 -4.65
CA SER A 58 -8.84 6.84 -3.83
C SER A 58 -8.38 8.25 -4.13
N ASP A 59 -9.31 9.20 -4.24
CA ASP A 59 -9.06 10.62 -4.54
C ASP A 59 -8.22 11.37 -3.47
N PHE A 60 -7.42 10.64 -2.67
CA PHE A 60 -6.77 11.08 -1.45
C PHE A 60 -5.33 10.56 -1.30
N GLU A 61 -4.62 10.25 -2.38
CA GLU A 61 -3.19 9.97 -2.28
C GLU A 61 -2.43 11.21 -1.80
N LEU A 62 -1.85 11.11 -0.60
CA LEU A 62 -0.96 12.13 -0.07
C LEU A 62 0.33 12.14 -0.92
N THR A 63 0.78 13.33 -1.27
CA THR A 63 2.07 13.50 -1.92
C THR A 63 3.20 13.07 -0.99
N PRO A 64 4.40 12.74 -1.50
CA PRO A 64 5.55 12.40 -0.67
C PRO A 64 5.83 13.46 0.41
N ARG A 65 5.64 14.73 0.07
CA ARG A 65 5.86 15.83 1.01
C ARG A 65 4.80 15.90 2.11
N GLU A 66 3.56 15.54 1.80
CA GLU A 66 2.48 15.46 2.79
C GLU A 66 2.67 14.26 3.71
N LEU A 67 3.20 13.15 3.20
CA LEU A 67 3.60 12.00 4.02
C LEU A 67 4.73 12.36 5.00
N ASP A 68 5.76 13.07 4.54
CA ASP A 68 6.83 13.57 5.41
C ASP A 68 6.25 14.43 6.55
N VAL A 69 5.36 15.37 6.21
CA VAL A 69 4.72 16.26 7.18
C VAL A 69 3.84 15.48 8.15
N LEU A 70 3.06 14.51 7.66
CA LEU A 70 2.20 13.66 8.47
C LEU A 70 2.99 12.81 9.47
N ALA A 71 4.11 12.23 9.06
CA ALA A 71 5.00 11.47 9.95
C ALA A 71 5.52 12.36 11.09
N LEU A 72 5.95 13.58 10.76
CA LEU A 72 6.40 14.54 11.75
C LEU A 72 5.27 15.00 12.69
N LEU A 73 4.04 15.15 12.18
CA LEU A 73 2.88 15.44 13.03
C LEU A 73 2.57 14.29 14.00
N ALA A 74 2.73 13.04 13.57
CA ALA A 74 2.56 11.86 14.42
C ALA A 74 3.59 11.82 15.56
N GLU A 75 4.80 12.33 15.34
CA GLU A 75 5.81 12.55 16.38
C GLU A 75 5.54 13.76 17.29
N GLY A 76 4.45 14.52 17.04
CA GLY A 76 4.13 15.73 17.80
C GLY A 76 4.95 16.97 17.39
N ALA A 77 5.56 16.97 16.21
CA ALA A 77 6.36 18.09 15.73
C ALA A 77 5.51 19.37 15.53
N SER A 78 6.04 20.51 15.98
CA SER A 78 5.48 21.82 15.64
C SER A 78 5.86 22.25 14.23
N ASN A 79 5.14 23.22 13.64
CA ASN A 79 5.47 23.73 12.29
C ASN A 79 6.90 24.29 12.20
N LYS A 80 7.47 24.80 13.31
CA LYS A 80 8.87 25.24 13.35
C LYS A 80 9.83 24.06 13.25
N MET A 81 9.51 22.95 13.92
CA MET A 81 10.31 21.72 13.88
C MET A 81 10.19 21.03 12.52
N ILE A 82 8.99 21.01 11.93
CA ILE A 82 8.74 20.51 10.57
C ILE A 82 9.56 21.31 9.56
N ALA A 83 9.52 22.64 9.65
CA ALA A 83 10.31 23.52 8.81
C ALA A 83 11.81 23.23 8.89
N GLN A 84 12.34 23.07 10.11
CA GLN A 84 13.74 22.74 10.33
C GLN A 84 14.12 21.36 9.75
N ARG A 85 13.33 20.32 10.03
CA ARG A 85 13.63 18.94 9.60
C ARG A 85 13.53 18.78 8.09
N LEU A 86 12.61 19.51 7.45
CA LEU A 86 12.36 19.42 6.02
C LEU A 86 13.13 20.47 5.19
N GLY A 87 13.92 21.35 5.83
CA GLY A 87 14.71 22.37 5.16
C GLY A 87 13.87 23.45 4.45
N ILE A 88 12.70 23.80 5.00
CA ILE A 88 11.76 24.78 4.42
C ILE A 88 11.45 25.91 5.38
N SER A 89 10.78 26.97 4.90
CA SER A 89 10.32 28.04 5.78
C SER A 89 9.16 27.61 6.67
N VAL A 90 8.98 28.25 7.83
CA VAL A 90 7.82 28.03 8.72
C VAL A 90 6.51 28.35 8.01
N HIS A 91 6.51 29.32 7.11
CA HIS A 91 5.35 29.65 6.29
C HIS A 91 5.00 28.49 5.34
N THR A 92 5.99 27.91 4.66
CA THR A 92 5.82 26.73 3.80
C THR A 92 5.35 25.51 4.60
N ALA A 93 5.86 25.31 5.82
CA ALA A 93 5.39 24.25 6.71
C ALA A 93 3.91 24.45 7.11
N LYS A 94 3.48 25.69 7.39
CA LYS A 94 2.05 26.01 7.63
C LYS A 94 1.19 25.66 6.43
N PHE A 95 1.66 26.00 5.23
CA PHE A 95 0.96 25.67 3.99
C PHE A 95 0.78 24.16 3.83
N HIS A 96 1.86 23.38 3.94
CA HIS A 96 1.77 21.92 3.82
C HIS A 96 0.89 21.28 4.89
N VAL A 97 0.95 21.75 6.14
CA VAL A 97 0.06 21.27 7.21
C VAL A 97 -1.39 21.59 6.85
N GLY A 98 -1.70 22.81 6.38
CA GLY A 98 -3.06 23.17 5.94
C GLY A 98 -3.58 22.25 4.85
N SER A 99 -2.81 22.08 3.76
CA SER A 99 -3.17 21.20 2.66
C SER A 99 -3.35 19.74 3.08
N LEU A 100 -2.52 19.25 4.02
CA LEU A 100 -2.67 17.92 4.60
C LEU A 100 -3.97 17.77 5.39
N LEU A 101 -4.33 18.77 6.21
CA LEU A 101 -5.59 18.76 6.96
C LEU A 101 -6.79 18.76 6.03
N ASP A 102 -6.79 19.61 5.01
CA ASP A 102 -7.86 19.71 4.02
C ASP A 102 -8.05 18.38 3.27
N LYS A 103 -6.94 17.74 2.85
CA LYS A 103 -6.99 16.44 2.17
C LYS A 103 -7.45 15.29 3.06
N LEU A 104 -7.15 15.34 4.36
CA LEU A 104 -7.58 14.32 5.31
C LEU A 104 -8.99 14.58 5.86
N ASP A 105 -9.63 15.70 5.48
CA ASP A 105 -10.87 16.20 6.06
C ASP A 105 -10.77 16.29 7.60
N ALA A 106 -9.63 16.77 8.07
CA ALA A 106 -9.27 16.77 9.49
C ALA A 106 -9.42 18.16 10.09
N THR A 107 -10.05 18.22 11.27
CA THR A 107 -10.29 19.48 11.99
C THR A 107 -9.05 20.00 12.72
N GLY A 108 -7.98 19.22 12.77
CA GLY A 108 -6.72 19.59 13.38
C GLY A 108 -5.67 18.48 13.28
N ARG A 109 -4.47 18.76 13.79
CA ARG A 109 -3.31 17.87 13.65
C ARG A 109 -3.50 16.48 14.27
N THR A 110 -4.09 16.40 15.46
CA THR A 110 -4.34 15.13 16.15
C THR A 110 -5.37 14.31 15.39
N ASP A 111 -6.39 14.98 14.87
CA ASP A 111 -7.44 14.37 14.07
C ASP A 111 -6.89 13.83 12.74
N ALA A 112 -5.99 14.58 12.09
CA ALA A 112 -5.28 14.15 10.89
C ALA A 112 -4.44 12.89 11.11
N VAL A 113 -3.65 12.85 12.20
CA VAL A 113 -2.87 11.67 12.57
C VAL A 113 -3.78 10.46 12.84
N ALA A 114 -4.88 10.66 13.56
CA ALA A 114 -5.85 9.61 13.84
C ALA A 114 -6.55 9.10 12.56
N HIS A 115 -6.93 10.00 11.65
CA HIS A 115 -7.50 9.64 10.36
C HIS A 115 -6.51 8.86 9.50
N ALA A 116 -5.26 9.30 9.43
CA ALA A 116 -4.21 8.62 8.69
C ALA A 116 -3.91 7.22 9.26
N ALA A 117 -3.87 7.07 10.58
CA ALA A 117 -3.67 5.78 11.24
C ALA A 117 -4.84 4.82 10.97
N ARG A 118 -6.10 5.30 11.09
CA ARG A 118 -7.30 4.49 10.74
C ARG A 118 -7.31 4.02 9.30
N ARG A 119 -6.73 4.81 8.39
CA ARG A 119 -6.64 4.50 6.95
C ARG A 119 -5.40 3.67 6.60
N GLY A 120 -4.53 3.34 7.57
CA GLY A 120 -3.30 2.57 7.35
C GLY A 120 -2.22 3.33 6.58
N VAL A 121 -2.29 4.67 6.54
CA VAL A 121 -1.30 5.54 5.89
C VAL A 121 -0.03 5.65 6.74
N ILE A 122 -0.21 5.62 8.06
CA ILE A 122 0.88 5.59 9.06
C ILE A 122 0.55 4.55 10.13
N ASN A 123 1.59 4.02 10.77
CA ASN A 123 1.46 3.14 11.93
C ASN A 123 1.87 3.93 13.19
N LEU A 124 1.08 3.81 14.25
CA LEU A 124 1.32 4.41 15.58
C LEU A 124 1.82 3.37 16.57
#